data_AF-A0A4U8S9V6-F1
#
_entry.id   AF-A0A4U8S9V6-F1
#
_cell.length_a   1.000
_cell.length_b   1.000
_cell.length_c   1.000
_cell.angle_alpha   90.00
_cell.angle_beta   90.00
_cell.angle_gamma   90.00
#
_symmetry.space_group_name_H-M   'P 1'
#
loop_
_entity.id
_entity.type
_entity.pdbx_description
1 polymer ?
#
loop_
_entity_poly.entity_id
_entity_poly.type
_entity_poly.pdbx_seq_one_letter_code
_entity_poly.pdbx_strand_id
1 'polypeptide(L)' 'MVEVYFSYGEEQIRLQEYSRLSEDVNLHIVTRDCKDNEEIEITLESSNYQRFTTCAKIHNNKAVIKNVFK' A
#
# COMPACT_ATOMS: atom_id res chain seq x y z
N MET A 1 2.09 8.26 -12.33
CA MET A 1 2.18 8.82 -10.95
C MET A 1 1.49 7.86 -10.01
N VAL A 2 2.05 7.59 -8.82
CA VAL A 2 1.47 6.67 -7.82
C VAL A 2 1.06 7.48 -6.60
N GLU A 3 -0.15 7.24 -6.10
CA GLU A 3 -0.65 7.82 -4.85
C GLU A 3 -0.99 6.67 -3.90
N VAL A 4 -0.45 6.71 -2.68
CA VAL A 4 -0.64 5.65 -1.68
C VAL A 4 -1.39 6.22 -0.50
N TYR A 5 -2.32 5.44 0.05
CA TYR A 5 -3.17 5.82 1.16
C TYR A 5 -3.21 4.69 2.19
N PHE A 6 -3.15 5.01 3.48
CA PHE A 6 -3.59 4.12 4.53
C PHE A 6 -5.11 4.01 4.51
N SER A 7 -5.68 2.84 4.83
CA SER A 7 -7.14 2.64 4.84
C SER A 7 -7.62 1.87 6.07
N TYR A 8 -8.50 2.48 6.86
CA TYR A 8 -9.12 1.84 8.04
C TYR A 8 -10.61 2.16 8.07
N GLY A 9 -11.45 1.13 7.93
CA GLY A 9 -12.88 1.33 7.72
C GLY A 9 -13.14 2.14 6.45
N GLU A 10 -13.83 3.27 6.59
CA GLU A 10 -14.11 4.21 5.50
C GLU A 10 -13.04 5.32 5.35
N GLU A 11 -12.15 5.46 6.33
CA GLU A 11 -11.13 6.50 6.34
C GLU A 11 -9.96 6.14 5.43
N GLN A 12 -9.49 7.13 4.65
CA GLN A 12 -8.30 7.02 3.81
C GLN A 12 -7.36 8.20 4.07
N ILE A 13 -6.13 7.91 4.48
CA ILE A 13 -5.12 8.92 4.80
C ILE A 13 -3.99 8.81 3.79
N ARG A 14 -3.75 9.87 3.00
CA ARG A 14 -2.69 9.87 2.00
C ARG A 14 -1.31 9.77 2.67
N LEU A 15 -0.48 8.82 2.21
CA LEU A 15 0.91 8.73 2.64
C LEU A 15 1.68 9.94 2.11
N GLN A 16 2.36 10.60 3.03
CA GLN A 16 3.40 11.58 2.73
C GLN A 16 4.76 10.87 2.64
N GLU A 17 5.78 11.56 2.13
CA GLU A 17 7.14 11.05 1.95
C GLU A 17 7.69 10.31 3.18
N TYR A 18 7.34 10.79 4.38
CA TYR A 18 7.58 10.10 5.63
C TYR A 18 6.26 9.87 6.36
N SER A 19 5.86 8.61 6.49
CA SER A 19 4.68 8.22 7.24
C SER A 19 5.03 7.07 8.19
N ARG A 20 4.53 7.14 9.43
CA ARG A 20 4.71 6.09 10.44
C ARG A 20 3.35 5.67 10.94
N LEU A 21 3.13 4.37 11.06
CA LEU A 21 1.93 3.81 11.67
C LEU A 21 2.32 2.76 12.71
N SER A 22 1.54 2.68 13.78
CA SER A 22 1.74 1.75 14.90
C SER A 22 0.78 0.55 14.88
N GLU A 23 -0.12 0.50 13.91
CA GLU A 23 -1.14 -0.56 13.74
C GLU A 23 -0.82 -1.44 12.53
N ASP A 24 -1.72 -2.38 12.21
CA ASP A 24 -1.66 -3.20 11.00
C ASP A 24 -1.66 -2.32 9.74
N VAL A 25 -1.02 -2.75 8.65
CA VAL A 25 -0.84 -1.95 7.43
C VAL A 25 -1.88 -2.32 6.37
N ASN A 26 -2.73 -1.35 6.03
CA ASN A 26 -3.70 -1.44 4.93
C ASN A 26 -3.42 -0.33 3.92
N LEU A 27 -3.06 -0.68 2.69
CA LEU A 27 -2.71 0.26 1.63
C LEU A 27 -3.73 0.25 0.50
N HIS A 28 -4.20 1.44 0.14
CA HIS A 28 -4.88 1.73 -1.11
C HIS A 28 -3.92 2.48 -2.03
N ILE A 29 -3.66 1.92 -3.20
CA ILE A 29 -2.72 2.48 -4.17
C ILE A 29 -3.49 2.85 -5.41
N VAL A 30 -3.40 4.12 -5.79
CA VAL A 30 -3.95 4.65 -7.03
C VAL A 30 -2.80 4.87 -7.99
N THR A 31 -2.87 4.22 -9.14
CA THR A 31 -1.91 4.39 -10.23
C THR A 31 -2.49 5.25 -11.34
N ARG A 32 -1.64 5.70 -12.25
CA ARG A 32 -2.03 6.31 -13.52
C ARG A 32 -1.22 5.64 -14.61
N ASP A 33 -1.89 5.31 -15.71
CA ASP A 33 -1.28 4.73 -16.93
C ASP A 33 -0.74 3.30 -16.76
N CYS A 34 -1.14 2.61 -15.71
CA CYS A 34 -0.85 1.18 -15.52
C CYS A 34 -1.95 0.32 -16.12
N LYS A 35 -1.59 -0.85 -16.63
CA LYS A 35 -2.55 -1.81 -17.17
C LYS A 35 -3.13 -2.69 -16.08
N ASP A 36 -4.36 -3.13 -16.32
CA ASP A 36 -4.96 -4.19 -15.52
C ASP A 36 -4.08 -5.46 -15.56
N ASN A 37 -3.94 -6.09 -14.40
CA ASN A 37 -3.07 -7.23 -14.12
C ASN A 37 -1.56 -6.94 -14.06
N GLU A 38 -1.12 -5.70 -14.23
CA GLU A 38 0.23 -5.32 -13.79
C GLU A 38 0.35 -5.48 -12.27
N GLU A 39 1.55 -5.80 -11.79
CA GLU A 39 1.82 -5.97 -10.36
C GLU A 39 2.64 -4.80 -9.83
N ILE A 40 2.25 -4.34 -8.64
CA ILE A 40 3.04 -3.43 -7.83
C ILE A 40 3.65 -4.26 -6.71
N GLU A 41 4.98 -4.27 -6.65
CA GLU A 41 5.72 -4.78 -5.51
C GLU A 41 5.88 -3.68 -4.46
N ILE A 42 5.59 -3.99 -3.20
CA ILE A 42 5.78 -3.11 -2.06
C ILE A 42 6.66 -3.79 -1.04
N THR A 43 7.69 -3.08 -0.62
CA THR A 43 8.54 -3.46 0.50
C THR A 43 8.23 -2.56 1.69
N LEU A 44 7.86 -3.18 2.80
CA LEU A 44 7.63 -2.54 4.08
C LEU A 44 8.82 -2.83 4.99
N GLU A 45 9.33 -1.80 5.65
CA GLU A 45 10.38 -1.93 6.66
C GLU A 45 9.82 -1.47 8.01
N SER A 46 9.95 -2.33 9.01
CA SER A 46 9.51 -2.04 10.38
C SER A 46 10.66 -1.46 11.21
N SER A 47 10.34 -0.90 12.38
CA SER A 47 11.32 -0.23 13.24
C SER A 47 12.42 -1.15 13.80
N ASN A 48 12.24 -2.47 13.74
CA ASN A 48 13.25 -3.46 14.14
C ASN A 48 14.09 -3.96 12.93
N TYR A 49 14.02 -3.26 11.80
CA TYR A 49 14.70 -3.58 10.54
C TYR A 49 14.21 -4.88 9.86
N GLN A 50 13.07 -5.44 10.26
CA GLN A 50 12.44 -6.51 9.50
C GLN A 50 11.80 -5.94 8.24
N ARG A 51 12.09 -6.59 7.11
CA ARG A 51 11.51 -6.28 5.81
C ARG A 51 10.49 -7.32 5.41
N PHE A 52 9.38 -6.85 4.87
CA PHE A 52 8.33 -7.67 4.29
C PHE A 52 8.03 -7.16 2.89
N THR A 53 8.03 -8.06 1.92
CA THR A 53 7.71 -7.74 0.54
C THR A 53 6.43 -8.45 0.14
N THR A 54 5.53 -7.71 -0.51
CA THR A 54 4.27 -8.24 -1.03
C THR A 54 3.98 -7.62 -2.38
N CYS A 55 3.06 -8.23 -3.13
CA CYS A 55 2.62 -7.74 -4.42
C CYS A 55 1.10 -7.59 -4.45
N ALA A 56 0.64 -6.61 -5.23
CA ALA A 56 -0.77 -6.43 -5.52
C ALA A 56 -0.98 -6.18 -7.01
N LYS A 57 -2.02 -6.81 -7.56
CA LYS A 57 -2.42 -6.62 -8.94
C LYS A 57 -3.23 -5.33 -9.07
N ILE A 58 -2.93 -4.61 -10.14
CA ILE A 58 -3.66 -3.42 -10.54
C ILE A 58 -4.95 -3.84 -11.23
N HIS A 59 -6.05 -3.22 -10.82
CA HIS A 59 -7.34 -3.32 -11.48
C HIS A 59 -8.03 -1.95 -11.44
N ASN A 60 -8.46 -1.44 -12.60
CA ASN A 60 -9.06 -0.11 -12.71
C ASN A 60 -8.20 0.98 -12.07
N ASN A 61 -6.90 0.98 -12.37
CA ASN A 61 -5.91 1.91 -11.80
C ASN A 61 -5.78 1.87 -10.27
N LYS A 62 -6.20 0.77 -9.64
CA LYS A 62 -6.15 0.60 -8.19
C LYS A 62 -5.49 -0.71 -7.81
N ALA A 63 -4.73 -0.71 -6.73
CA ALA A 63 -4.24 -1.90 -6.07
C ALA A 63 -4.51 -1.77 -4.57
N VAL A 64 -4.82 -2.90 -3.92
CA VAL A 64 -5.21 -2.93 -2.51
C VAL A 64 -4.42 -4.01 -1.79
N ILE A 65 -3.82 -3.65 -0.66
CA ILE A 65 -3.15 -4.56 0.26
C ILE A 65 -3.77 -4.36 1.63
N LYS A 66 -4.12 -5.44 2.30
CA LYS A 66 -4.79 -5.39 3.60
C LYS A 66 -4.25 -6.47 4.53
N ASN A 67 -4.30 -6.16 5.83
CA ASN A 67 -3.97 -7.03 6.93
C ASN A 67 -2.57 -7.65 6.82
N VAL A 68 -1.55 -6.80 6.62
CA VAL A 68 -0.18 -7.25 6.37
C VAL A 68 0.49 -7.81 7.62
N PHE A 69 0.22 -7.22 8.78
CA PHE A 69 0.81 -7.61 10.06
C PHE A 69 -0.33 -7.99 11.01
N LYS A 70 -0.73 -9.25 10.95
CA LYS A 70 -1.75 -9.83 11.83
C LYS A 70 -1.17 -10.28 13.17
#